data_AF-A0A359MA50-F1
#
_entry.id   AF-A0A359MA50-F1
#
_cell.length_a   1.000
_cell.length_b   1.000
_cell.length_c   1.000
_cell.angle_alpha   90.00
_cell.angle_beta   90.00
_cell.angle_gamma   90.00
#
_symmetry.space_group_name_H-M   'P 1'
#
loop_
_entity.id
_entity.type
_entity.pdbx_description
1 polymer ?
#
loop_
_entity_poly.entity_id
_entity_poly.type
_entity_poly.pdbx_seq_one_letter_code
_entity_poly.pdbx_strand_id
1 'polypeptide(L)' 'GFHQLPSAMFSEEFQVEFLEEYTRIFKKLPYVIGEHVWNFADFQTKQGLQRFGGNKKGVFTRERQPKMAAHFLRKSWETK' A
#
# COMPACT_ATOMS: atom_id res chain seq x y z
N GLY A 1 6.26 5.86 -8.48
CA GLY A 1 6.22 4.41 -8.79
C GLY A 1 5.69 4.22 -10.17
N PHE A 2 4.98 3.12 -10.44
CA PHE A 2 4.21 3.01 -11.68
C PHE A 2 2.90 3.80 -11.52
N HIS A 3 2.61 4.70 -12.45
CA HIS A 3 1.41 5.55 -12.43
C HIS A 3 0.57 5.27 -13.67
N GLN A 4 -0.74 5.16 -13.51
CA GLN A 4 -1.66 4.90 -14.60
C GLN A 4 -3.05 5.48 -14.33
N LEU A 5 -3.67 6.06 -15.36
CA LEU A 5 -5.07 6.46 -15.36
C LEU A 5 -5.79 5.80 -16.56
N PRO A 6 -6.94 5.11 -16.35
CA PRO A 6 -7.56 4.79 -15.05
C PRO A 6 -6.65 3.90 -14.19
N SER A 7 -6.89 3.88 -12.88
CA SER A 7 -6.11 3.05 -11.96
C SER A 7 -6.13 1.59 -12.40
N ALA A 8 -5.00 0.92 -12.28
CA ALA A 8 -4.85 -0.48 -12.63
C ALA A 8 -3.96 -1.16 -11.60
N MET A 9 -4.10 -2.49 -11.48
CA MET A 9 -3.22 -3.25 -10.61
C MET A 9 -1.75 -2.89 -10.86
N PHE A 10 -0.98 -2.78 -9.79
CA PHE A 10 0.42 -2.32 -9.74
C PHE A 10 0.64 -0.80 -9.85
N SER A 11 -0.36 0.01 -10.22
CA SER A 11 -0.22 1.47 -10.15
C SER A 11 -0.28 1.98 -8.71
N GLU A 12 0.33 3.14 -8.44
CA GLU A 12 0.26 3.76 -7.13
C GLU A 12 -1.16 4.24 -6.78
N GLU A 13 -1.91 4.70 -7.79
CA GLU A 13 -3.31 5.09 -7.64
C GLU A 13 -4.16 3.91 -7.15
N PHE A 14 -3.98 2.73 -7.74
CA PHE A 14 -4.67 1.52 -7.30
C PHE A 14 -4.26 1.10 -5.88
N GLN A 15 -3.00 1.29 -5.48
CA GLN A 15 -2.56 1.02 -4.11
C GLN A 15 -3.28 1.92 -3.10
N VAL A 16 -3.47 3.20 -3.45
CA VAL A 16 -4.22 4.15 -2.62
C VAL A 16 -5.70 3.76 -2.54
N GLU A 17 -6.37 3.54 -3.68
CA GLU A 17 -7.78 3.15 -3.73
C GLU A 17 -8.05 1.86 -2.93
N PHE A 18 -7.16 0.87 -3.06
CA PHE A 18 -7.25 -0.37 -2.30
C PHE A 18 -7.18 -0.13 -0.77
N LEU A 19 -6.23 0.69 -0.31
CA LEU A 19 -6.08 0.99 1.11
C LEU A 19 -7.21 1.86 1.65
N GLU A 20 -7.71 2.79 0.84
CA GLU A 20 -8.84 3.65 1.17
C GLU A 20 -10.11 2.83 1.44
N GLU A 21 -10.42 1.89 0.56
CA GLU A 21 -11.59 1.02 0.72
C GLU A 21 -11.50 0.13 1.96
N TYR A 22 -10.32 -0.43 2.25
CA TYR A 22 -10.11 -1.21 3.47
C TYR A 22 -10.28 -0.35 4.73
N THR A 23 -9.64 0.83 4.75
CA THR A 23 -9.72 1.77 5.87
C THR A 23 -11.16 2.21 6.12
N ARG A 24 -11.93 2.45 5.04
CA ARG A 24 -13.35 2.83 5.10
C ARG A 24 -14.21 1.76 5.77
N ILE A 25 -13.94 0.48 5.50
CA ILE A 25 -14.66 -0.63 6.13
C ILE A 25 -14.20 -0.84 7.58
N PHE A 26 -12.91 -0.80 7.86
CA PHE A 26 -12.39 -0.97 9.23
C PHE A 26 -12.97 0.05 10.20
N LYS A 27 -13.12 1.32 9.78
CA LYS A 27 -13.76 2.37 10.60
C LYS A 27 -15.23 2.10 10.94
N LYS A 28 -15.94 1.25 10.19
CA LYS A 28 -17.35 0.90 10.43
C LYS A 28 -17.54 -0.30 11.37
N LEU A 29 -16.48 -1.05 11.63
CA LEU A 29 -16.55 -2.30 12.38
C LEU A 29 -15.97 -2.08 13.79
N PRO A 30 -16.80 -1.97 14.85
CA PRO A 30 -16.34 -1.57 16.19
C PRO A 30 -15.40 -2.57 16.86
N TYR A 31 -15.34 -3.80 16.36
CA TYR A 31 -14.45 -4.85 16.84
C TYR A 31 -13.08 -4.86 16.15
N VAL A 32 -12.84 -3.99 15.16
CA VAL A 32 -11.52 -3.84 14.53
C VAL A 32 -10.71 -2.82 15.33
N ILE A 33 -9.69 -3.30 16.04
CA ILE A 33 -8.89 -2.48 16.97
C ILE A 33 -7.55 -2.00 16.38
N GLY A 34 -7.20 -2.39 15.16
CA GLY A 34 -5.93 -2.03 14.54
C GLY A 34 -5.79 -2.51 13.10
N GLU A 35 -4.87 -1.90 12.36
CA GLU A 35 -4.54 -2.26 10.98
C GLU A 35 -3.02 -2.23 10.79
N HIS A 36 -2.45 -3.32 10.25
CA HIS A 36 -1.04 -3.39 9.91
C HIS A 36 -0.89 -3.65 8.41
N VAL A 37 -0.37 -2.66 7.69
CA VAL A 37 -0.23 -2.73 6.23
C VAL A 37 0.95 -3.62 5.84
N TRP A 38 0.75 -4.51 4.87
CA TRP A 38 1.82 -5.29 4.27
C TRP A 38 2.31 -4.63 2.96
N ASN A 39 3.57 -4.23 2.82
CA ASN A 39 4.67 -4.24 3.79
C ASN A 39 5.16 -2.80 4.02
N PHE A 40 5.98 -2.59 5.06
CA PHE A 40 6.67 -1.33 5.25
C PHE A 40 7.46 -0.92 3.98
N ALA A 41 8.34 -1.79 3.48
CA ALA A 41 9.17 -1.49 2.31
C ALA A 41 9.20 -2.67 1.32
N ASP A 42 9.46 -2.39 0.05
CA ASP A 42 9.73 -3.43 -0.94
C ASP A 42 10.94 -4.28 -0.49
N PHE A 43 10.87 -5.60 -0.70
CA PHE A 43 11.87 -6.54 -0.21
C PHE A 43 12.17 -7.67 -1.20
N GLN A 44 13.33 -8.30 -1.04
CA GLN A 44 13.80 -9.36 -1.94
C GLN A 44 13.05 -10.67 -1.71
N THR A 45 12.73 -11.37 -2.80
CA THR A 45 12.18 -12.72 -2.80
C THR A 45 12.98 -13.62 -3.74
N LYS A 46 12.68 -14.93 -3.72
CA LYS A 46 13.06 -15.83 -4.82
C LYS A 46 12.51 -15.30 -6.16
N GLN A 47 13.18 -15.65 -7.25
CA GLN A 47 12.75 -15.31 -8.60
C GLN A 47 11.42 -16.02 -8.94
N GLY A 48 10.58 -15.36 -9.72
CA GLY A 48 9.32 -15.92 -10.20
C GLY A 48 8.53 -14.91 -11.03
N LEU A 49 7.62 -15.40 -11.87
CA LEU A 49 6.86 -14.59 -12.83
C LEU A 49 6.04 -13.46 -12.17
N GLN A 50 5.68 -13.61 -10.89
CA GLN A 50 4.90 -12.64 -10.12
C GLN A 50 5.75 -11.80 -9.15
N ARG A 51 7.09 -11.89 -9.24
CA ARG A 51 8.04 -11.28 -8.29
C ARG A 51 9.05 -10.41 -9.04
N PHE A 52 8.55 -9.34 -9.65
CA PHE A 52 9.30 -8.37 -10.47
C PHE A 52 10.42 -7.69 -9.67
N GLY A 53 11.59 -8.33 -9.59
CA GLY A 53 12.69 -7.89 -8.74
C GLY A 53 12.33 -7.88 -7.25
N GLY A 54 11.55 -8.86 -6.79
CA GLY A 54 11.11 -9.00 -5.39
C GLY A 54 9.62 -8.76 -5.16
N ASN A 55 9.25 -8.50 -3.90
CA ASN A 55 7.90 -8.11 -3.51
C ASN A 55 7.76 -6.59 -3.56
N LYS A 56 6.76 -6.10 -4.31
CA LYS A 56 6.50 -4.67 -4.55
C LYS A 56 5.28 -4.10 -3.81
N LYS A 57 4.79 -4.81 -2.78
CA LYS A 57 3.66 -4.37 -1.94
C LYS A 57 4.07 -3.33 -0.89
N GLY A 58 5.32 -2.90 -0.87
CA GLY A 58 5.80 -1.91 0.09
C GLY A 58 5.05 -0.58 -0.03
N VAL A 59 4.79 0.05 1.11
CA VAL A 59 4.38 1.45 1.21
C VAL A 59 5.54 2.37 0.84
N PHE A 60 6.77 1.92 1.14
CA PHE A 60 8.02 2.51 0.69
C PHE A 60 8.72 1.62 -0.34
N THR A 61 9.59 2.21 -1.15
CA THR A 61 10.56 1.46 -1.95
C THR A 61 11.60 0.79 -1.05
N ARG A 62 12.43 -0.07 -1.64
CA ARG A 62 13.52 -0.71 -0.91
C ARG A 62 14.55 0.32 -0.41
N GLU A 63 14.70 1.44 -1.09
CA GLU A 63 15.56 2.58 -0.72
C GLU A 63 14.84 3.59 0.20
N ARG A 64 13.68 3.19 0.77
CA ARG A 64 12.88 3.97 1.72
C ARG A 64 12.33 5.28 1.14
N GLN A 65 12.13 5.33 -0.18
CA GLN A 65 11.40 6.42 -0.81
C GLN A 65 9.89 6.17 -0.70
N PRO A 66 9.08 7.19 -0.35
CA PRO A 66 7.64 7.03 -0.19
C PRO A 66 6.95 6.82 -1.54
N LYS A 67 5.97 5.92 -1.58
CA LYS A 67 4.93 5.87 -2.63
C LYS A 67 3.74 6.73 -2.21
N MET A 68 2.77 6.98 -3.10
CA MET A 68 1.52 7.68 -2.78
C MET A 68 0.78 7.08 -1.58
N ALA A 69 0.82 5.76 -1.44
CA ALA A 69 0.26 5.05 -0.29
C ALA A 69 0.84 5.52 1.05
N ALA A 70 2.12 5.92 1.11
CA ALA A 70 2.73 6.43 2.34
C ALA A 70 2.11 7.76 2.77
N HIS A 71 1.84 8.65 1.80
CA HIS A 71 1.19 9.93 2.04
C HIS A 71 -0.27 9.75 2.48
N PHE A 72 -0.99 8.83 1.83
CA PHE A 72 -2.35 8.47 2.22
C PHE A 72 -2.42 7.93 3.65
N LEU A 73 -1.60 6.92 3.98
CA LEU A 73 -1.61 6.29 5.30
C LEU A 73 -1.23 7.26 6.40
N ARG A 74 -0.23 8.13 6.17
CA ARG A 74 0.13 9.20 7.11
C ARG A 74 -1.08 10.07 7.44
N LYS A 75 -1.78 10.59 6.43
CA LYS A 75 -2.97 11.43 6.63
C LYS A 75 -4.10 10.67 7.35
N SER A 76 -4.32 9.41 7.00
CA SER A 76 -5.34 8.57 7.61
C SER A 76 -5.06 8.28 9.09
N TRP A 77 -3.81 8.03 9.45
CA TRP A 77 -3.40 7.75 10.83
C TRP A 77 -3.31 8.98 11.72
N GLU A 78 -2.96 10.14 11.17
CA GLU A 78 -2.99 11.42 11.91
C GLU A 78 -4.41 11.86 12.30
N THR A 79 -5.44 11.34 11.62
CA THR A 79 -6.85 11.71 11.81
C THR A 79 -7.69 10.62 12.48
N LYS A 80 -7.03 9.62 13.10
CA LYS A 80 -7.68 8.60 13.92
C LYS A 80 -7.93 9.07 15.35
#